data_AF-A0A536VVB2-F1
#
_entry.id   AF-A0A536VVB2-F1
#
_cell.length_a   1.000
_cell.length_b   1.000
_cell.length_c   1.000
_cell.angle_alpha   90.00
_cell.angle_beta   90.00
_cell.angle_gamma   90.00
#
_symmetry.space_group_name_H-M   'P 1'
#
loop_
_entity.id
_entity.type
_entity.pdbx_description
1 polymer ?
#
loop_
_entity_poly.entity_id
_entity_poly.type
_entity_poly.pdbx_seq_one_letter_code
_entity_poly.pdbx_strand_id
1 'polypeptide(L)'
;MPVDLAHQLAVFKRGADELIVEAELETKLKRGKPLRIKEGFDPTRPDLHLGHTVQFNKLHQLQDLGHHIIFLIGDFTGMIGDPTGRNITRPPLSSDELKANAKTYTDQVFLILDREKTEVAFNSTWLSALGADGMIRLAAK
;
A
#
# COMPACT_ATOMS: atom_id res chain seq x y z
N MET A 1 -13.95 -6.81 -22.83
CA MET A 1 -15.20 -7.18 -22.13
C MET A 1 -14.94 -7.05 -20.64
N PRO A 2 -15.87 -6.55 -19.82
CA PRO A 2 -15.69 -6.53 -18.37
C PRO A 2 -15.44 -7.97 -17.88
N VAL A 3 -14.39 -8.17 -17.10
CA VAL A 3 -14.04 -9.46 -16.52
C VAL A 3 -15.19 -9.91 -15.62
N ASP A 4 -15.62 -11.17 -15.72
CA ASP A 4 -16.76 -11.64 -14.95
C ASP A 4 -16.46 -11.60 -13.43
N LEU A 5 -17.50 -11.37 -12.63
CA LEU A 5 -17.37 -11.18 -11.18
C LEU A 5 -16.75 -12.40 -10.48
N ALA A 6 -17.11 -13.61 -10.91
CA ALA A 6 -16.63 -14.84 -10.29
C ALA A 6 -15.13 -15.00 -10.50
N HIS A 7 -14.64 -14.69 -11.71
CA HIS A 7 -13.22 -14.66 -12.02
C HIS A 7 -12.47 -13.61 -11.19
N GLN A 8 -13.00 -12.38 -11.10
CA GLN A 8 -12.36 -11.34 -10.27
C GLN A 8 -12.24 -11.80 -8.81
N LEU A 9 -13.31 -12.30 -8.20
CA LEU A 9 -13.28 -12.82 -6.83
C LEU A 9 -12.30 -13.98 -6.66
N ALA A 10 -12.24 -14.92 -7.61
CA ALA A 10 -11.30 -16.02 -7.59
C ALA A 10 -9.84 -15.52 -7.59
N VAL A 11 -9.53 -14.49 -8.40
CA VAL A 11 -8.21 -13.85 -8.42
C VAL A 11 -7.91 -13.17 -7.09
N PHE A 12 -8.85 -12.41 -6.50
CA PHE A 12 -8.64 -11.80 -5.18
C PHE A 12 -8.33 -12.85 -4.10
N LYS A 13 -9.06 -13.97 -4.08
CA LYS A 13 -8.93 -15.01 -3.04
C LYS A 13 -7.71 -15.90 -3.22
N ARG A 14 -7.24 -16.12 -4.46
CA ARG A 14 -6.12 -17.03 -4.73
C ARG A 14 -4.84 -16.57 -4.02
N GLY A 15 -4.35 -17.37 -3.08
CA GLY A 15 -3.12 -17.10 -2.33
C GLY A 15 -3.25 -16.00 -1.26
N ALA A 16 -4.46 -15.49 -1.03
CA ALA A 16 -4.75 -14.69 0.15
C ALA A 16 -5.02 -15.63 1.32
N ASP A 17 -4.47 -15.32 2.49
CA ASP A 17 -4.75 -16.06 3.72
C ASP A 17 -6.18 -15.79 4.21
N GLU A 18 -6.59 -14.52 4.16
CA GLU A 18 -7.93 -14.07 4.56
C GLU A 18 -8.46 -12.98 3.62
N LEU A 19 -9.78 -12.96 3.43
CA LEU A 19 -10.51 -11.88 2.78
C LEU A 19 -11.59 -11.37 3.74
N ILE A 20 -11.36 -10.20 4.33
CA ILE A 20 -12.27 -9.63 5.32
C ILE A 20 -13.47 -8.98 4.59
N VAL A 21 -14.68 -9.44 4.94
CA VAL A 21 -15.97 -8.97 4.39
C VAL A 21 -16.07 -9.13 2.85
N GLU A 22 -16.03 -10.37 2.36
CA GLU A 22 -16.15 -10.71 0.94
C GLU A 22 -17.38 -10.05 0.25
N ALA A 23 -18.52 -9.98 0.94
CA ALA A 23 -19.74 -9.35 0.42
C ALA A 23 -19.56 -7.85 0.06
N GLU A 24 -18.70 -7.13 0.78
CA GLU A 24 -18.37 -5.74 0.42
C GLU A 24 -17.50 -5.67 -0.82
N LEU A 25 -16.53 -6.58 -0.97
CA LEU A 25 -15.72 -6.66 -2.19
C LEU A 25 -16.62 -6.95 -3.39
N GLU A 26 -17.53 -7.92 -3.29
CA GLU A 26 -18.51 -8.20 -4.34
C GLU A 26 -19.31 -6.95 -4.74
N THR A 27 -19.82 -6.23 -3.74
CA THR A 27 -20.59 -5.00 -3.96
C THR A 27 -19.74 -3.95 -4.67
N LYS A 28 -18.45 -3.83 -4.31
CA LYS A 28 -17.51 -2.91 -4.95
C LYS A 28 -17.24 -3.32 -6.41
N LEU A 29 -17.02 -4.60 -6.69
CA LEU A 29 -16.75 -5.13 -8.03
C LEU A 29 -17.96 -5.01 -8.97
N LYS A 30 -19.18 -5.26 -8.46
CA LYS A 30 -20.44 -5.12 -9.22
C LYS A 30 -20.68 -3.70 -9.77
N ARG A 31 -20.02 -2.68 -9.21
CA ARG A 31 -20.09 -1.29 -9.72
C ARG A 31 -19.43 -1.13 -11.09
N GLY A 32 -18.60 -2.08 -11.52
CA GLY A 32 -17.93 -2.03 -12.83
C GLY A 32 -16.91 -0.89 -12.99
N LYS A 33 -16.42 -0.33 -11.88
CA LYS A 33 -15.40 0.72 -11.86
C LYS A 33 -14.09 0.16 -11.32
N PRO A 34 -12.93 0.56 -11.86
CA PRO A 34 -11.63 0.21 -11.28
C PRO A 34 -11.58 0.51 -9.79
N LEU A 35 -11.20 -0.48 -8.99
CA LEU A 35 -10.95 -0.28 -7.57
C LEU A 35 -9.61 0.43 -7.39
N ARG A 36 -9.51 1.23 -6.32
CA ARG A 36 -8.25 1.79 -5.86
C ARG A 36 -7.70 0.86 -4.79
N ILE A 37 -6.62 0.15 -5.09
CA ILE A 37 -6.00 -0.84 -4.22
C ILE A 37 -4.79 -0.19 -3.55
N LYS A 38 -4.83 -0.03 -2.23
CA LYS A 38 -3.74 0.54 -1.45
C LYS A 38 -2.87 -0.58 -0.89
N GLU A 39 -1.56 -0.48 -1.08
CA GLU A 39 -0.57 -1.25 -0.33
C GLU A 39 0.47 -0.29 0.27
N GLY A 40 0.75 -0.43 1.57
CA GLY A 40 1.62 0.47 2.33
C GLY A 40 2.98 -0.14 2.66
N PHE A 41 4.05 0.62 2.45
CA PHE A 41 5.42 0.22 2.77
C PHE A 41 6.09 1.25 3.67
N ASP A 42 6.75 0.76 4.71
CA ASP A 42 7.60 1.56 5.60
C ASP A 42 9.04 1.59 5.04
N PRO A 43 9.56 2.73 4.58
CA PRO A 43 10.89 2.85 3.96
C PRO A 43 12.02 2.89 5.01
N THR A 44 11.92 2.11 6.09
CA THR A 44 12.95 2.06 7.14
C THR A 44 14.20 1.27 6.76
N ARG A 45 14.16 0.55 5.64
CA ARG A 45 15.31 -0.18 5.06
C ARG A 45 15.45 0.18 3.58
N PRO A 46 16.65 0.01 3.00
CA PRO A 46 16.89 0.39 1.61
C PRO A 46 16.29 -0.58 0.60
N ASP A 47 16.03 -1.85 0.94
CA ASP A 47 15.63 -2.85 -0.05
C ASP A 47 14.42 -3.68 0.34
N LEU A 48 13.64 -4.05 -0.67
CA LEU A 48 12.55 -5.02 -0.57
C LEU A 48 13.14 -6.42 -0.71
N HIS A 49 13.00 -7.24 0.33
CA HIS A 49 13.39 -8.65 0.23
C HIS A 49 12.41 -9.45 -0.63
N LEU A 50 12.82 -10.63 -1.08
CA LEU A 50 12.01 -11.53 -1.92
C LEU A 50 10.66 -11.94 -1.29
N GLY A 51 10.50 -11.88 0.04
CA GLY A 51 9.20 -12.10 0.68
C GLY A 51 8.07 -11.18 0.17
N HIS A 52 8.40 -9.97 -0.34
CA HIS A 52 7.40 -9.04 -0.87
C HIS A 52 6.87 -9.44 -2.24
N THR A 53 7.51 -10.36 -2.96
CA THR A 53 7.06 -10.78 -4.29
C THR A 53 5.67 -11.41 -4.26
N VAL A 54 5.26 -12.00 -3.13
CA VAL A 54 3.90 -12.53 -2.95
C VAL A 54 2.87 -11.41 -3.07
N GLN A 55 3.09 -10.31 -2.34
CA GLN A 55 2.20 -9.13 -2.36
C GLN A 55 2.25 -8.44 -3.72
N PHE A 56 3.43 -8.23 -4.31
CA PHE A 56 3.54 -7.58 -5.62
C PHE A 56 2.89 -8.37 -6.75
N ASN A 57 3.02 -9.71 -6.75
CA ASN A 57 2.32 -10.54 -7.72
C ASN A 57 0.79 -10.45 -7.55
N LYS A 58 0.29 -10.30 -6.31
CA LYS A 58 -1.14 -10.02 -6.10
C LYS A 58 -1.53 -8.69 -6.73
N LEU A 59 -0.78 -7.61 -6.46
CA LEU A 59 -1.06 -6.29 -7.03
C LEU A 59 -1.02 -6.31 -8.57
N HIS A 60 -0.06 -7.01 -9.17
CA HIS A 60 0.03 -7.20 -10.61
C HIS A 60 -1.22 -7.90 -11.19
N GLN A 61 -1.67 -9.00 -10.58
CA GLN A 61 -2.93 -9.66 -10.96
C GLN A 61 -4.13 -8.70 -10.89
N LEU A 62 -4.16 -7.80 -9.89
CA LEU A 62 -5.21 -6.80 -9.78
C LEU A 62 -5.10 -5.69 -10.83
N GLN A 63 -3.89 -5.36 -11.30
CA GLN A 63 -3.68 -4.49 -12.48
C GLN A 63 -4.18 -5.13 -13.76
N ASP A 64 -3.99 -6.44 -13.92
CA ASP A 64 -4.50 -7.21 -15.08
C ASP A 64 -6.04 -7.24 -15.11
N LEU A 65 -6.68 -7.23 -13.93
CA LEU A 65 -8.13 -7.02 -13.81
C LEU A 65 -8.57 -5.56 -14.07
N GLY A 66 -7.63 -4.65 -14.29
CA GLY A 66 -7.89 -3.24 -14.60
C GLY A 66 -8.08 -2.35 -13.37
N HIS A 67 -7.68 -2.80 -12.18
CA HIS A 67 -7.69 -1.95 -10.97
C HIS A 67 -6.45 -1.05 -10.91
N HIS A 68 -6.56 0.01 -10.12
CA HIS A 68 -5.51 1.01 -9.96
C HIS A 68 -4.79 0.82 -8.63
N ILE A 69 -3.46 0.69 -8.67
CA ILE A 69 -2.65 0.46 -7.49
C ILE A 69 -2.17 1.79 -6.92
N ILE A 70 -2.26 1.93 -5.60
CA ILE A 70 -1.64 3.01 -4.83
C ILE A 70 -0.54 2.36 -4.00
N PHE A 71 0.70 2.59 -4.42
CA PHE A 71 1.88 2.21 -3.67
C PHE A 71 2.21 3.32 -2.67
N LEU A 72 1.81 3.12 -1.42
CA LEU A 72 1.90 4.13 -0.37
C LEU A 72 3.20 4.00 0.42
N ILE A 73 4.03 5.03 0.37
CA ILE A 73 5.20 5.19 1.24
C ILE A 73 4.78 5.78 2.58
N GLY A 74 5.13 5.08 3.66
CA GLY A 74 4.86 5.44 5.05
C GLY A 74 5.93 6.37 5.67
N ASP A 75 6.27 7.47 5.01
CA ASP A 75 7.37 8.34 5.41
C ASP A 75 7.09 9.16 6.69
N PHE A 76 5.83 9.54 6.95
CA PHE A 76 5.47 10.31 8.15
C PHE A 76 5.85 9.60 9.45
N THR A 77 5.50 8.31 9.56
CA THR A 77 5.81 7.50 10.74
C THR A 77 7.29 7.11 10.77
N GLY A 78 7.93 6.93 9.61
CA GLY A 78 9.37 6.70 9.52
C GLY A 78 10.22 7.84 10.09
N MET A 79 9.76 9.09 9.96
CA MET A 79 10.40 10.27 10.57
C MET A 79 10.27 10.30 12.09
N ILE A 80 9.18 9.76 12.64
CA ILE A 80 8.90 9.77 14.09
C ILE A 80 9.56 8.57 14.79
N GLY A 81 9.62 7.42 14.11
CA GLY A 81 10.02 6.14 14.66
C GLY A 81 8.82 5.37 15.23
N ASP A 82 8.49 4.23 14.62
CA ASP A 82 7.38 3.38 15.06
C ASP A 82 7.77 2.53 16.30
N PRO A 83 7.02 2.57 17.41
CA PRO A 83 7.26 1.74 18.58
C PRO A 83 6.84 0.26 18.42
N THR A 84 6.23 -0.14 17.30
CA THR A 84 5.63 -1.49 17.17
C THR A 84 6.65 -2.64 17.30
N GLY A 85 6.42 -3.48 18.31
CA GLY A 85 6.88 -4.87 18.38
C GLY A 85 8.36 -5.13 18.71
N ARG A 86 9.18 -4.11 18.97
CA ARG A 86 10.59 -4.28 19.37
C ARG A 86 10.93 -3.43 20.59
N ASN A 87 11.63 -4.01 21.57
CA ASN A 87 12.07 -3.37 22.83
C ASN A 87 13.04 -2.18 22.66
N ILE A 88 13.35 -1.77 21.43
CA ILE A 88 14.26 -0.66 21.12
C ILE A 88 13.57 0.21 20.07
N THR A 89 13.27 1.44 20.44
CA THR A 89 12.78 2.48 19.53
C THR A 89 13.79 2.64 18.40
N ARG A 90 13.35 2.52 17.14
CA ARG A 90 14.24 2.69 15.99
C ARG A 90 14.73 4.15 15.95
N PRO A 91 16.01 4.41 15.63
CA PRO A 91 16.47 5.77 15.41
C PRO A 91 15.65 6.39 14.27
N PRO A 92 15.18 7.65 14.43
CA PRO A 92 14.44 8.34 13.38
C PRO A 92 15.35 8.50 12.15
N LEU A 93 14.79 8.28 10.97
CA LEU A 93 15.49 8.50 9.71
C LEU A 93 15.31 9.95 9.26
N SER A 94 16.35 10.50 8.65
CA SER A 94 16.26 11.80 8.00
C SER A 94 15.31 11.75 6.80
N SER A 95 14.74 12.89 6.42
CA SER A 95 13.90 13.00 5.22
C SER A 95 14.63 12.53 3.96
N ASP A 96 15.94 12.79 3.88
CA ASP A 96 16.74 12.44 2.71
C ASP A 96 17.01 10.93 2.62
N GLU A 97 17.23 10.26 3.77
CA GLU A 97 17.32 8.79 3.82
C GLU A 97 15.99 8.14 3.44
N LEU A 98 14.87 8.64 3.95
CA LEU A 98 13.54 8.12 3.62
C LEU A 98 13.23 8.28 2.12
N LYS A 99 13.61 9.41 1.51
CA LYS A 99 13.47 9.63 0.07
C LYS A 99 14.35 8.69 -0.75
N ALA A 100 15.59 8.46 -0.31
CA ALA A 100 16.50 7.52 -0.96
C ALA A 100 15.94 6.09 -0.92
N ASN A 101 15.49 5.62 0.24
CA ASN A 101 14.87 4.30 0.40
C ASN A 101 13.54 4.18 -0.37
N ALA A 102 12.72 5.24 -0.38
CA ALA A 102 11.48 5.24 -1.17
C ALA A 102 11.78 5.13 -2.67
N LYS A 103 12.86 5.77 -3.14
CA LYS A 103 13.28 5.67 -4.54
C LYS A 103 13.68 4.25 -4.91
N THR A 104 14.50 3.57 -4.10
CA THR A 104 14.91 2.18 -4.37
C THR A 104 13.70 1.24 -4.40
N TYR A 105 12.76 1.40 -3.47
CA TYR A 105 11.52 0.63 -3.42
C TYR A 105 10.71 0.80 -4.69
N THR A 106 10.55 2.07 -5.10
CA THR A 106 9.81 2.43 -6.31
C THR A 106 10.46 1.80 -7.55
N ASP A 107 11.78 1.87 -7.67
CA ASP A 107 12.52 1.27 -8.80
C ASP A 107 12.37 -0.26 -8.83
N GLN A 108 12.41 -0.93 -7.67
CA GLN A 108 12.23 -2.39 -7.56
C GLN A 108 10.80 -2.83 -7.85
N VAL A 109 9.79 -2.10 -7.36
CA VAL A 109 8.38 -2.41 -7.56
C VAL A 109 7.98 -2.35 -9.03
N PHE A 110 8.55 -1.42 -9.78
CA PHE A 110 8.29 -1.28 -11.21
C PHE A 110 8.97 -2.33 -12.09
N LEU A 111 9.73 -3.26 -11.51
CA LEU A 111 10.11 -4.49 -12.20
C LEU A 111 8.93 -5.48 -12.32
N ILE A 112 7.89 -5.31 -11.50
CA ILE A 112 6.71 -6.19 -11.44
C ILE A 112 5.43 -5.42 -11.82
N LEU A 113 5.24 -4.20 -11.29
CA LEU A 113 4.04 -3.40 -11.52
C LEU A 113 4.18 -2.48 -12.74
N ASP A 114 3.05 -2.28 -13.43
CA ASP A 114 2.94 -1.30 -14.50
C ASP A 114 2.90 0.13 -13.90
N ARG A 115 3.86 0.97 -14.32
CA ARG A 115 4.02 2.34 -13.83
C ARG A 115 2.84 3.24 -14.21
N GLU A 116 2.20 3.02 -15.35
CA GLU A 116 1.05 3.83 -15.79
C GLU A 116 -0.22 3.52 -14.99
N LYS A 117 -0.28 2.31 -14.41
CA LYS A 117 -1.40 1.84 -13.59
C LYS A 117 -1.11 1.90 -12.08
N THR A 118 -0.06 2.63 -11.68
CA THR A 118 0.38 2.74 -10.29
C THR A 118 0.61 4.18 -9.89
N GLU A 119 -0.07 4.62 -8.83
CA GLU A 119 0.20 5.89 -8.14
C GLU A 119 1.18 5.64 -7.00
N VAL A 120 2.30 6.37 -6.97
CA VAL A 120 3.20 6.41 -5.80
C VAL A 120 2.76 7.57 -4.92
N ALA A 121 2.38 7.28 -3.68
CA ALA A 121 1.89 8.27 -2.73
C ALA A 121 2.74 8.28 -1.47
N PHE A 122 2.78 9.41 -0.76
CA PHE A 122 3.51 9.60 0.49
C PHE A 122 2.53 10.03 1.58
N ASN A 123 2.47 9.31 2.70
CA ASN A 123 1.47 9.60 3.73
C ASN A 123 1.73 10.91 4.47
N SER A 124 2.97 11.42 4.45
CA SER A 124 3.30 12.76 4.95
C SER A 124 2.52 13.87 4.25
N THR A 125 2.07 13.66 3.00
CA THR A 125 1.29 14.64 2.22
C THR A 125 0.01 15.07 2.94
N TRP A 126 -0.66 14.14 3.64
CA TRP A 126 -1.88 14.45 4.40
C TRP A 126 -1.68 14.42 5.91
N LEU A 127 -0.77 13.57 6.42
CA LEU A 127 -0.55 13.48 7.87
C LEU A 127 0.15 14.72 8.44
N SER A 128 1.05 15.35 7.68
CA SER A 128 1.71 16.59 8.13
C SER A 128 0.72 17.77 8.22
N ALA A 129 -0.34 17.75 7.42
CA ALA A 129 -1.39 18.77 7.42
C ALA A 129 -2.47 18.53 8.47
N LEU A 130 -2.48 17.36 9.14
CA LEU A 130 -3.53 16.99 10.09
C LEU A 130 -3.52 17.87 11.34
N GLY A 131 -2.33 18.28 11.79
CA GLY A 131 -2.13 19.06 13.00
C GLY A 131 -2.60 18.36 14.29
N ALA A 132 -2.45 19.02 15.42
CA ALA A 132 -2.85 18.48 16.72
C ALA A 132 -4.37 18.28 16.83
N ASP A 133 -5.18 19.24 16.34
CA ASP A 133 -6.64 19.15 16.35
C ASP A 133 -7.13 17.94 15.53
N GLY A 134 -6.62 17.76 14.31
CA GLY A 134 -7.00 16.63 13.47
C GLY A 134 -6.59 15.28 14.08
N MET A 135 -5.42 15.23 14.74
CA MET A 135 -4.98 14.03 15.45
C MET A 135 -5.86 13.70 16.66
N ILE A 136 -6.23 14.70 17.47
CA ILE A 136 -7.14 14.52 18.61
C ILE A 136 -8.52 14.04 18.13
N ARG A 137 -9.07 14.64 17.07
CA ARG A 137 -10.36 14.22 16.50
C ARG A 137 -10.33 12.80 15.96
N LEU A 138 -9.21 12.37 15.38
CA LEU A 138 -9.04 11.01 14.88
C LEU A 138 -9.00 10.00 16.03
N ALA A 139 -8.26 10.30 17.09
CA ALA A 139 -8.12 9.42 18.25
C ALA A 139 -9.37 9.34 19.14
N ALA A 140 -10.31 10.28 19.00
CA ALA A 140 -11.55 10.32 19.75
C ALA A 140 -12.71 9.52 19.12
N LYS A 141 -12.49 8.88 17.96
CA LYS A 141 -13.46 8.02 17.28
C LYS A 141 -13.20 6.55 17.59
#